data_AF-A0AAU3QC09-F1
#
_entry.id   AF-A0AAU3QC09-F1
#
_cell.length_a   1.000
_cell.length_b   1.000
_cell.length_c   1.000
_cell.angle_alpha   90.00
_cell.angle_beta   90.00
_cell.angle_gamma   90.00
#
_symmetry.space_group_name_H-M   'P 1'
#
loop_
_entity.id
_entity.type
_entity.pdbx_description
1 polymer ?
#
loop_
_entity_poly.entity_id
_entity_poly.type
_entity_poly.pdbx_seq_one_letter_code
_entity_poly.pdbx_strand_id
1 'polypeptide(L)'
;MSSAVAAMCVWLWARRWWLRRARTVLRDRAVVDLVPAAGFDPSLEEIERHAARLARVPAVVGWAPKRAVGVRIRLSSDETRLSYRLEGPARAAALLRLRSFPDVDVVEPGAGNDEVPRIRFDGVPPLETDDPDGDEDA
;
A
#
# COMPACT_ATOMS: atom_id res chain seq x y z
N MET A 1 9.96 -44.50 24.18
CA MET A 1 10.76 -43.75 23.18
C MET A 1 9.97 -43.40 21.92
N SER A 2 9.13 -44.29 21.37
CA SER A 2 8.38 -44.06 20.12
C SER A 2 7.39 -42.89 20.16
N SER A 3 6.73 -42.64 21.29
CA SER A 3 5.77 -41.55 21.47
C SER A 3 6.41 -40.16 21.44
N ALA A 4 7.61 -40.01 22.04
CA ALA A 4 8.34 -38.74 22.05
C ALA A 4 8.84 -38.35 20.65
N VAL A 5 9.33 -39.33 19.88
CA VAL A 5 9.75 -39.12 18.49
C VAL A 5 8.55 -38.73 17.62
N ALA A 6 7.42 -39.43 17.76
CA ALA A 6 6.20 -39.09 17.05
C ALA A 6 5.71 -37.66 17.38
N ALA A 7 5.68 -37.29 18.67
CA ALA A 7 5.30 -35.94 19.10
C ALA A 7 6.23 -34.86 18.52
N MET A 8 7.54 -35.11 18.51
CA MET A 8 8.52 -34.20 17.93
C MET A 8 8.35 -34.06 16.41
N CYS A 9 8.08 -35.16 15.69
CA CYS A 9 7.79 -35.12 14.26
C CYS A 9 6.53 -34.30 13.94
N VAL A 10 5.45 -34.52 14.68
CA VAL A 10 4.20 -33.74 14.53
C VAL A 10 4.45 -32.26 14.80
N TRP A 11 5.20 -31.93 15.86
CA TRP A 11 5.53 -30.55 16.20
C TRP A 11 6.37 -29.86 15.12
N LEU A 12 7.42 -30.53 14.62
CA LEU A 12 8.26 -30.01 13.55
C LEU A 12 7.47 -29.80 12.26
N TRP A 13 6.58 -30.74 11.93
CA TRP A 13 5.70 -30.64 10.77
C TRP A 13 4.74 -29.45 10.89
N ALA A 14 4.04 -29.32 12.02
CA ALA A 14 3.14 -28.21 12.30
C ALA A 14 3.88 -26.86 12.26
N ARG A 15 5.07 -26.77 12.88
CA ARG A 15 5.92 -25.57 12.85
C ARG A 15 6.34 -25.21 11.43
N ARG A 16 6.75 -26.19 10.62
CA ARG A 16 7.16 -25.97 9.23
C ARG A 16 5.99 -25.56 8.34
N TRP A 17 4.82 -26.15 8.54
CA TRP A 17 3.57 -25.74 7.90
C TRP A 17 3.22 -24.28 8.25
N TRP A 18 3.29 -23.91 9.54
CA TRP A 18 3.04 -22.54 10.03
C TRP A 18 4.01 -21.51 9.43
N LEU A 19 5.30 -21.85 9.33
CA LEU A 19 6.32 -21.00 8.70
C LEU A 19 6.11 -20.84 7.20
N ARG A 20 5.72 -21.91 6.48
CA ARG A 20 5.40 -21.84 5.05
C ARG A 20 4.16 -20.96 4.81
N ARG A 21 3.12 -21.10 5.64
CA ARG A 21 1.93 -20.25 5.58
C ARG A 21 2.29 -18.77 5.80
N ALA A 22 3.13 -18.47 6.79
CA ALA A 22 3.64 -17.11 7.03
C ALA A 22 4.33 -16.53 5.79
N ARG A 23 5.24 -17.30 5.17
CA ARG A 23 5.97 -16.87 3.98
C ARG A 23 5.05 -16.66 2.78
N THR A 24 4.03 -17.50 2.63
CA THR A 24 3.04 -17.37 1.54
C THR A 24 2.29 -16.05 1.67
N VAL A 25 1.75 -15.76 2.85
CA VAL A 25 1.03 -14.51 3.12
C VAL A 25 1.94 -13.29 3.02
N LEU A 26 3.22 -13.41 3.40
CA LEU A 26 4.20 -12.32 3.26
C LEU A 26 4.63 -12.07 1.81
N ARG A 27 4.64 -13.11 0.96
CA ARG A 27 4.94 -12.99 -0.47
C ARG A 27 3.77 -12.41 -1.25
N ASP A 28 2.55 -12.76 -0.86
CA ASP A 28 1.32 -12.35 -1.51
C ASP A 28 0.67 -11.17 -0.77
N ARG A 29 1.25 -9.99 -0.96
CA ARG A 29 0.78 -8.74 -0.36
C ARG A 29 0.34 -7.77 -1.44
N ALA A 30 -0.85 -7.22 -1.26
CA ALA A 30 -1.36 -6.13 -2.07
C ALA A 30 -0.73 -4.83 -1.58
N VAL A 31 -0.40 -3.98 -2.55
CA VAL A 31 0.19 -2.66 -2.35
C VAL A 31 -0.70 -1.64 -3.03
N VAL A 32 -0.91 -0.49 -2.40
CA VAL A 32 -1.56 0.67 -2.99
C VAL A 32 -0.81 1.94 -2.55
N ASP A 33 -0.77 2.93 -3.43
CA ASP A 33 -0.22 4.24 -3.13
C ASP A 33 -1.39 5.20 -2.83
N LEU A 34 -1.22 6.00 -1.78
CA LEU A 34 -2.14 7.05 -1.37
C LEU A 34 -1.60 8.39 -1.86
N VAL A 35 -2.38 9.07 -2.67
CA VAL A 35 -2.01 10.37 -3.26
C VAL A 35 -2.89 11.45 -2.64
N PRO A 36 -2.36 12.25 -1.71
CA PRO A 36 -3.11 13.36 -1.13
C PRO A 36 -3.22 14.53 -2.12
N ALA A 37 -4.34 15.25 -2.07
CA ALA A 37 -4.48 16.53 -2.74
C ALA A 37 -3.61 17.62 -2.05
N ALA A 38 -3.33 18.72 -2.76
CA ALA A 38 -2.45 19.80 -2.30
C ALA A 38 -2.87 20.48 -0.97
N GLY A 39 -4.15 20.36 -0.58
CA GLY A 39 -4.70 20.92 0.66
C GLY A 39 -5.12 19.86 1.68
N PHE A 40 -4.64 18.62 1.55
CA PHE A 40 -5.05 17.55 2.45
C PHE A 40 -4.62 17.84 3.90
N ASP A 41 -5.61 18.05 4.77
CA ASP A 41 -5.45 18.26 6.21
C ASP A 41 -6.55 17.48 6.96
N PRO A 42 -6.32 16.18 7.27
CA PRO A 42 -7.34 15.33 7.86
C PRO A 42 -7.59 15.70 9.32
N SER A 43 -8.86 15.68 9.71
CA SER A 43 -9.25 15.77 11.11
C SER A 43 -8.81 14.53 11.90
N LEU A 44 -8.68 14.67 13.22
CA LEU A 44 -8.36 13.54 14.10
C LEU A 44 -9.38 12.40 13.97
N GLU A 45 -10.68 12.73 13.83
CA GLU A 45 -11.73 11.73 13.66
C GLU A 45 -11.54 10.92 12.37
N GLU A 46 -11.15 11.56 11.28
CA GLU A 46 -10.87 10.87 10.01
C GLU A 46 -9.66 9.96 10.11
N ILE A 47 -8.62 10.40 10.84
CA ILE A 47 -7.45 9.58 11.15
C ILE A 47 -7.86 8.35 11.95
N GLU A 48 -8.67 8.52 13.01
CA GLU A 48 -9.15 7.41 13.84
C GLU A 48 -10.01 6.43 13.05
N ARG A 49 -10.90 6.94 12.19
CA ARG A 49 -11.75 6.11 11.32
C ARG A 49 -10.91 5.31 10.32
N HIS A 50 -9.87 5.92 9.75
CA HIS A 50 -8.92 5.24 8.89
C HIS A 50 -8.15 4.16 9.67
N ALA A 51 -7.63 4.48 10.85
CA ALA A 51 -6.91 3.54 11.71
C ALA A 51 -7.80 2.35 12.11
N ALA A 52 -9.05 2.61 12.52
CA ALA A 52 -10.03 1.58 12.87
C ALA A 52 -10.35 0.67 11.67
N ARG A 53 -10.37 1.20 10.44
CA ARG A 53 -10.52 0.39 9.22
C ARG A 53 -9.32 -0.54 9.02
N LEU A 54 -8.09 -0.02 9.14
CA LEU A 54 -6.88 -0.84 9.00
C LEU A 54 -6.79 -1.92 10.09
N ALA A 55 -7.26 -1.62 11.31
CA ALA A 55 -7.32 -2.59 12.41
C ALA A 55 -8.23 -3.80 12.14
N ARG A 56 -9.14 -3.73 11.15
CA ARG A 56 -10.01 -4.85 10.75
C ARG A 56 -9.34 -5.82 9.77
N VAL A 57 -8.21 -5.46 9.17
CA VAL A 57 -7.50 -6.31 8.20
C VAL A 57 -7.25 -7.73 8.73
N PRO A 58 -6.81 -7.94 9.99
CA PRO A 58 -6.62 -9.29 10.50
C PRO A 58 -7.87 -10.15 10.53
N ALA A 59 -9.05 -9.56 10.74
CA ALA A 59 -10.31 -10.29 10.75
C ALA A 59 -10.68 -10.82 9.36
N VAL A 60 -10.34 -10.10 8.29
CA VAL A 60 -10.63 -10.50 6.90
C VAL A 60 -9.68 -11.59 6.41
N VAL A 61 -8.44 -11.60 6.88
CA VAL A 61 -7.40 -12.54 6.41
C VAL A 61 -7.60 -13.95 6.99
N GLY A 62 -8.28 -14.06 8.14
CA GLY A 62 -8.60 -15.32 8.81
C GLY A 62 -7.39 -15.94 9.50
N TRP A 63 -7.29 -17.28 9.46
CA TRP A 63 -6.25 -18.00 10.20
C TRP A 63 -4.88 -17.88 9.52
N ALA A 64 -4.09 -16.93 10.02
CA ALA A 64 -2.72 -16.71 9.60
C ALA A 64 -1.84 -16.22 10.76
N PRO A 65 -0.51 -16.42 10.70
CA PRO A 65 0.40 -15.97 11.74
C PRO A 65 0.35 -14.45 11.91
N LYS A 66 0.19 -13.94 13.14
CA LYS A 66 0.08 -12.49 13.43
C LYS A 66 1.10 -11.62 12.68
N ARG A 67 2.37 -12.05 12.66
CA ARG A 67 3.49 -11.38 11.97
C ARG A 67 3.31 -11.20 10.45
N ALA A 68 2.46 -12.01 9.81
CA ALA A 68 2.24 -11.98 8.37
C ALA A 68 0.98 -11.17 7.98
N VAL A 69 0.12 -10.87 8.94
CA VAL A 69 -1.24 -10.33 8.69
C VAL A 69 -1.29 -8.80 8.84
N GLY A 70 -0.30 -8.20 9.49
CA GLY A 70 -0.27 -6.75 9.71
C GLY A 70 -0.25 -5.94 8.41
N VAL A 71 -0.84 -4.75 8.47
CA VAL A 71 -0.68 -3.69 7.46
C VAL A 71 0.64 -2.96 7.72
N ARG A 72 1.33 -2.57 6.66
CA ARG A 72 2.49 -1.69 6.72
C ARG A 72 2.14 -0.39 6.04
N ILE A 73 2.49 0.71 6.69
CA ILE A 73 2.44 2.04 6.11
C ILE A 73 3.89 2.42 5.85
N ARG A 74 4.21 2.70 4.60
CA ARG A 74 5.53 3.16 4.19
C ARG A 74 5.40 4.59 3.73
N LEU A 75 6.15 5.46 4.38
CA LEU A 75 6.31 6.84 3.98
C LEU A 75 7.66 6.93 3.28
N SER A 76 7.67 7.51 2.09
CA SER A 76 8.88 7.83 1.35
C SER A 76 8.75 9.23 0.81
N SER A 77 9.79 10.05 0.94
CA SER A 77 9.86 11.33 0.25
C SER A 77 10.88 11.22 -0.86
N ASP A 78 10.54 11.71 -2.04
CA ASP A 78 11.53 12.23 -2.98
C ASP A 78 11.67 13.75 -2.76
N GLU A 79 12.50 14.41 -3.57
CA GLU A 79 12.87 15.83 -3.42
C GLU A 79 11.66 16.78 -3.47
N THR A 80 10.55 16.36 -4.08
CA THR A 80 9.38 17.23 -4.30
C THR A 80 8.08 16.64 -3.79
N ARG A 81 8.05 15.36 -3.39
CA ARG A 81 6.82 14.65 -3.08
C ARG A 81 6.97 13.65 -1.96
N LEU A 82 6.01 13.71 -1.04
CA LEU A 82 5.78 12.67 -0.04
C LEU A 82 4.83 11.61 -0.62
N SER A 83 5.30 10.38 -0.70
CA SER A 83 4.56 9.19 -1.10
C SER A 83 4.17 8.35 0.12
N TYR A 84 2.90 8.00 0.19
CA TYR A 84 2.34 7.13 1.22
C TYR A 84 1.92 5.83 0.58
N ARG A 85 2.46 4.71 1.06
CA ARG A 85 2.18 3.38 0.52
C ARG A 85 1.61 2.49 1.60
N LEU A 86 0.46 1.87 1.31
CA LEU A 86 -0.13 0.84 2.15
C LEU A 86 0.16 -0.53 1.57
N GLU A 87 0.65 -1.43 2.42
CA GLU A 87 0.92 -2.82 2.07
C GLU A 87 0.22 -3.75 3.06
N GLY A 88 -0.59 -4.68 2.57
CA GLY A 88 -1.28 -5.67 3.40
C GLY A 88 -1.48 -6.99 2.69
N PRO A 89 -1.98 -8.03 3.37
CA PRO A 89 -2.24 -9.33 2.75
C PRO A 89 -3.19 -9.20 1.56
N ALA A 90 -2.97 -9.95 0.47
CA ALA A 90 -3.79 -9.85 -0.75
C ALA A 90 -5.29 -10.04 -0.50
N ARG A 91 -5.68 -10.88 0.48
CA ARG A 91 -7.09 -11.06 0.89
C ARG A 91 -7.76 -9.77 1.40
N ALA A 92 -6.98 -8.82 1.90
CA ALA A 92 -7.47 -7.53 2.37
C ALA A 92 -7.33 -6.42 1.32
N ALA A 93 -6.97 -6.73 0.07
CA ALA A 93 -6.75 -5.73 -0.97
C ALA A 93 -7.97 -4.81 -1.18
N ALA A 94 -9.19 -5.35 -1.09
CA ALA A 94 -10.41 -4.53 -1.17
C ALA A 94 -10.51 -3.49 -0.05
N LEU A 95 -10.09 -3.85 1.18
CA LEU A 95 -10.04 -2.90 2.30
C LEU A 95 -8.98 -1.82 2.11
N LEU A 96 -7.84 -2.17 1.50
CA LEU A 96 -6.77 -1.21 1.23
C LEU A 96 -7.15 -0.23 0.10
N ARG A 97 -7.90 -0.69 -0.90
CA ARG A 97 -8.36 0.13 -2.05
C ARG A 97 -9.53 1.06 -1.72
N LEU A 98 -10.21 0.83 -0.60
CA LEU A 98 -11.31 1.67 -0.16
C LEU A 98 -10.79 3.06 0.23
N ARG A 99 -11.26 4.08 -0.49
CA ARG A 99 -10.97 5.49 -0.18
C ARG A 99 -11.35 5.81 1.27
N SER A 100 -10.39 6.26 2.06
CA SER A 100 -10.58 6.56 3.49
C SER A 100 -10.76 8.03 3.77
N PHE A 101 -10.13 8.88 2.97
CA PHE A 101 -10.21 10.32 3.07
C PHE A 101 -10.80 10.88 1.78
N PRO A 102 -11.62 11.93 1.86
CA PRO A 102 -12.26 12.52 0.69
C PRO A 102 -11.27 13.14 -0.30
N ASP A 103 -10.11 13.58 0.17
CA ASP A 103 -9.09 14.27 -0.65
C ASP A 103 -7.82 13.42 -0.85
N VAL A 104 -7.95 12.09 -0.72
CA VAL A 104 -6.87 11.15 -0.98
C VAL A 104 -7.32 10.14 -2.01
N ASP A 105 -6.60 10.05 -3.11
CA ASP A 105 -6.80 9.01 -4.11
C ASP A 105 -6.00 7.77 -3.78
N VAL A 106 -6.55 6.62 -4.15
CA VAL A 106 -5.90 5.32 -3.96
C VAL A 106 -5.56 4.78 -5.33
N VAL A 107 -4.27 4.71 -5.65
CA VAL A 107 -3.75 4.30 -6.95
C VAL A 107 -2.94 3.02 -6.84
N GLU A 108 -2.75 2.36 -7.97
CA GLU A 108 -1.83 1.23 -8.05
C GLU A 108 -0.39 1.70 -7.81
N PRO A 109 0.46 0.85 -7.19
CA PRO A 109 1.81 1.24 -6.85
C PRO A 109 2.59 1.64 -8.10
N GLY A 110 3.22 2.82 -8.06
CA GLY A 110 3.99 3.34 -9.19
C GLY A 110 3.16 4.11 -10.23
N ALA A 111 1.83 3.94 -10.28
CA ALA A 111 0.97 4.77 -11.13
C ALA A 111 0.97 6.24 -10.71
N GLY A 112 1.36 6.54 -9.47
CA GLY A 112 1.57 7.91 -9.01
C GLY A 112 2.85 8.56 -9.57
N ASN A 113 3.85 7.79 -10.01
CA ASN A 113 5.11 8.31 -10.55
C ASN A 113 5.04 8.60 -12.05
N ASP A 114 4.14 7.92 -12.76
CA ASP A 114 3.83 8.24 -14.14
C ASP A 114 3.09 9.58 -14.13
N GLU A 115 3.87 10.64 -14.40
CA GLU A 115 3.46 11.89 -15.03
C GLU A 115 1.94 12.11 -14.98
N VAL A 116 1.49 12.88 -13.97
CA VAL A 116 0.09 13.31 -13.79
C VAL A 116 -0.53 13.45 -15.18
N PRO A 117 -1.54 12.62 -15.55
CA PRO A 117 -2.02 12.58 -16.91
C PRO A 117 -2.35 14.00 -17.31
N ARG A 118 -1.58 14.56 -18.24
CA ARG A 118 -1.76 15.95 -18.66
C ARG A 118 -3.17 16.05 -19.19
N ILE A 119 -4.04 16.68 -18.41
CA ILE A 119 -5.44 16.84 -18.75
C ILE A 119 -5.46 17.73 -19.99
N ARG A 120 -5.61 17.08 -21.15
CA ARG A 120 -5.76 17.78 -22.42
C ARG A 120 -7.21 18.22 -22.49
N PHE A 121 -7.43 19.51 -22.34
CA PHE A 121 -8.73 20.09 -22.60
C PHE A 121 -8.94 20.11 -24.11
N ASP A 122 -10.06 19.54 -24.57
CA ASP A 122 -10.36 19.43 -25.99
C ASP A 122 -10.51 20.83 -26.61
N GLY A 123 -9.79 21.09 -27.70
CA GLY A 123 -9.75 22.40 -28.36
C GLY A 123 -8.88 23.48 -27.72
N VAL A 124 -8.11 23.18 -26.66
CA VAL A 124 -7.16 24.13 -26.06
C VAL A 124 -5.73 23.79 -26.50
N PRO A 125 -5.00 24.72 -27.15
CA PRO A 125 -3.59 24.53 -27.44
C PRO A 125 -2.80 24.28 -26.14
N PRO A 126 -1.80 23.40 -26.13
CA PRO A 126 -0.91 23.24 -24.99
C PRO A 126 -0.35 24.60 -24.56
N LEU A 127 -0.26 24.84 -23.25
CA LEU A 127 0.46 26.00 -22.72
C LEU A 127 1.91 25.89 -23.18
N GLU A 128 2.41 26.93 -23.84
CA GLU A 128 3.84 27.07 -24.14
C GLU A 128 4.58 27.05 -22.80
N THR A 129 5.41 26.04 -22.60
CA THR A 129 6.36 26.02 -21.49
C THR A 129 7.52 26.90 -21.89
N ASP A 130 7.77 27.97 -21.13
CA ASP A 130 9.03 28.71 -21.18
C ASP A 130 10.15 27.73 -20.82
N ASP A 131 10.81 27.16 -21.83
CA ASP A 131 12.03 26.36 -21.66
C ASP A 131 13.17 27.36 -21.40
N PRO A 132 13.76 27.41 -20.18
CA PRO A 132 14.81 28.39 -19.86
C PRO A 132 16.14 28.12 -20.58
N ASP A 133 16.25 27.03 -21.34
CA ASP A 133 17.47 26.59 -22.03
C ASP A 133 17.41 26.80 -23.56
N GLY A 134 16.40 27.53 -24.06
CA GLY A 134 16.12 27.67 -25.49
C GLY A 134 16.68 28.91 -26.17
N ASP A 135 17.88 29.41 -25.81
CA ASP A 135 18.55 30.52 -26.51
C ASP A 135 20.09 30.36 -26.52
N GLU A 136 20.60 29.30 -27.15
CA GLU A 136 21.97 29.28 -27.68
C GLU A 136 21.91 28.66 -29.08
N ASP A 137 21.68 29.48 -30.10
CA ASP A 137 22.35 29.40 -31.40
C ASP A 137 21.85 30.55 -32.30
N ALA A 138 22.71 31.55 -32.43
CA ALA A 138 22.61 32.67 -33.35
C ALA A 138 23.16 32.31 -34.75
#